data_AF-A0A7V8WEX3-F1
#
_entry.id   AF-A0A7V8WEX3-F1
#
_cell.length_a   1.000
_cell.length_b   1.000
_cell.length_c   1.000
_cell.angle_alpha   90.00
_cell.angle_beta   90.00
_cell.angle_gamma   90.00
#
_symmetry.space_group_name_H-M   'P 1'
#
loop_
_entity.id
_entity.type
_entity.pdbx_description
1 polymer ?
#
loop_
_entity_poly.entity_id
_entity_poly.type
_entity_poly.pdbx_seq_one_letter_code
_entity_poly.pdbx_strand_id
1 'polypeptide(L)'
;MRTWLPALSVGLLLLTATTVSAQQIVPQPVKLTPHDGRFAITERTVISTDAASAAAGHQLARYLEPATGITFRVVSSGTVPTRSISLRRDRSLTRLGEEGYLLDVRPGGVTVRAPGAAGLFYAVQTIRQLLPPAIFREAPAGAVEWSMPAVTIEDFPRFQWRGGHLDVARHFMPKEFVKKYIDLLALHKMNVFHWHLTEDQGWRLEIKQYPKLTEVGAWRKETLVGRARRGPTEVLAIFPGRYIHIGGDEADKAKWKTSERIQARIKELRLKDEHELQSWFIRQMDDFFVS
;
A
#
# COMPACT_ATOMS: atom_id res chain seq x y z
N MET A 1 12.90 77.61 -16.68
CA MET A 1 13.29 76.41 -17.45
C MET A 1 12.92 75.19 -16.62
N ARG A 2 11.88 74.44 -17.00
CA ARG A 2 11.41 73.23 -16.30
C ARG A 2 11.91 72.03 -17.11
N THR A 3 12.95 71.36 -16.64
CA THR A 3 13.49 70.15 -17.27
C THR A 3 12.74 68.92 -16.74
N TRP A 4 12.11 68.19 -17.65
CA TRP A 4 11.54 66.86 -17.43
C TRP A 4 12.66 65.81 -17.46
N LEU A 5 12.71 64.93 -16.46
CA LEU A 5 13.50 63.69 -16.47
C LEU A 5 12.55 62.51 -16.74
N PRO A 6 12.84 61.61 -17.69
CA PRO A 6 12.02 60.44 -17.93
C PRO A 6 12.33 59.34 -16.90
N ALA A 7 11.28 58.73 -16.35
CA ALA A 7 11.40 57.55 -15.50
C ALA A 7 11.73 56.33 -16.38
N LEU A 8 12.89 55.72 -16.17
CA LEU A 8 13.21 54.39 -16.69
C LEU A 8 12.57 53.33 -15.77
N SER A 9 11.54 52.66 -16.26
CA SER A 9 11.00 51.46 -15.63
C SER A 9 11.87 50.25 -16.01
N VAL A 10 12.72 49.81 -15.08
CA VAL A 10 13.42 48.51 -15.20
C VAL A 10 12.43 47.43 -14.76
N GLY A 11 11.88 46.70 -15.73
CA GLY A 11 11.08 45.51 -15.48
C GLY A 11 11.97 44.37 -15.00
N LEU A 12 11.91 44.06 -13.71
CA LEU A 12 12.56 42.88 -13.13
C LEU A 12 11.75 41.64 -13.51
N LEU A 13 12.18 40.95 -14.57
CA LEU A 13 11.64 39.65 -14.96
C LEU A 13 12.12 38.60 -13.95
N LEU A 14 11.33 38.36 -12.89
CA LEU A 14 11.53 37.24 -11.98
C LEU A 14 11.19 35.93 -12.70
N LEU A 15 12.19 35.33 -13.36
CA LEU A 15 12.12 33.91 -13.73
C LEU A 15 12.18 33.07 -12.45
N THR A 16 11.01 32.79 -11.87
CA THR A 16 10.87 31.76 -10.86
C THR A 16 11.00 30.40 -11.54
N ALA A 17 12.23 29.90 -11.67
CA ALA A 17 12.47 28.49 -11.99
C ALA A 17 11.98 27.67 -10.77
N THR A 18 10.76 27.16 -10.85
CA THR A 18 10.23 26.21 -9.88
C THR A 18 10.95 24.88 -10.05
N THR A 19 12.12 24.76 -9.42
CA THR A 19 12.74 23.45 -9.18
C THR A 19 11.85 22.69 -8.20
N VAL A 20 10.85 21.96 -8.71
CA VAL A 20 10.22 20.87 -7.96
C VAL A 20 11.34 19.89 -7.64
N SER A 21 11.83 19.96 -6.41
CA SER A 21 12.93 19.11 -5.95
C SER A 21 12.46 17.66 -5.90
N ALA A 22 13.27 16.75 -6.43
CA ALA A 22 13.10 15.30 -6.27
C ALA A 22 13.14 14.83 -4.79
N GLN A 23 13.30 15.75 -3.82
CA GLN A 23 13.49 15.47 -2.38
C GLN A 23 12.20 15.21 -1.57
N GLN A 24 11.04 14.99 -2.19
CA GLN A 24 9.78 14.74 -1.45
C GLN A 24 9.17 13.35 -1.69
N ILE A 25 9.97 12.34 -2.04
CA ILE A 25 9.47 10.95 -2.12
C ILE A 25 9.38 10.37 -0.70
N VAL A 26 8.22 9.81 -0.36
CA VAL A 26 7.95 9.11 0.90
C VAL A 26 7.45 7.67 0.61
N PRO A 27 8.12 6.62 1.12
CA PRO A 27 9.37 6.66 1.90
C PRO A 27 10.57 7.11 1.06
N GLN A 28 11.56 7.72 1.73
CA GLN A 28 12.80 8.16 1.09
C GLN A 28 13.53 6.96 0.47
N PRO A 29 13.90 7.01 -0.83
CA PRO A 29 14.65 5.93 -1.47
C PRO A 29 16.02 5.72 -0.85
N VAL A 30 16.54 4.49 -0.91
CA VAL A 30 17.90 4.15 -0.43
C VAL A 30 18.97 5.04 -1.06
N LYS A 31 18.92 5.26 -2.38
CA LYS A 31 19.81 6.18 -3.08
C LYS A 31 19.04 6.97 -4.13
N LEU A 32 19.26 8.29 -4.14
CA LEU A 32 18.69 9.23 -5.09
C LEU A 32 19.78 10.17 -5.57
N THR A 33 19.96 10.29 -6.89
CA THR A 33 20.95 11.16 -7.53
C THR A 33 20.24 12.06 -8.55
N PRO A 34 20.04 13.35 -8.26
CA PRO A 34 19.41 14.29 -9.18
C PRO A 34 20.28 14.52 -10.43
N HIS A 35 19.64 14.84 -11.55
CA HIS A 35 20.29 15.25 -12.80
C HIS A 35 19.58 16.47 -13.40
N ASP A 36 20.21 17.10 -14.38
CA ASP A 36 19.61 18.22 -15.09
C ASP A 36 18.51 17.78 -16.07
N GLY A 37 17.49 18.63 -16.18
CA GLY A 37 16.37 18.46 -17.11
C GLY A 37 15.18 17.70 -16.51
N ARG A 38 14.17 17.49 -17.36
CA ARG A 38 12.89 16.90 -16.97
C ARG A 38 12.37 16.00 -18.08
N PHE A 39 11.65 14.94 -17.71
CA PHE A 39 10.87 14.14 -18.64
C PHE A 39 9.43 14.63 -18.64
N ALA A 40 8.92 15.06 -19.80
CA ALA A 40 7.53 15.47 -19.97
C ALA A 40 6.67 14.29 -20.45
N ILE A 41 5.55 14.07 -19.76
CA ILE A 41 4.50 13.13 -20.15
C ILE A 41 3.53 13.86 -21.08
N THR A 42 3.28 13.25 -22.25
CA THR A 42 2.40 13.79 -23.29
C THR A 42 1.58 12.66 -23.90
N GLU A 43 0.64 12.99 -24.78
CA GLU A 43 -0.13 12.01 -25.56
C GLU A 43 0.74 11.09 -26.44
N ARG A 44 1.97 11.52 -26.74
CA ARG A 44 2.94 10.71 -27.51
C ARG A 44 3.75 9.77 -26.63
N THR A 45 3.67 9.89 -25.31
CA THR A 45 4.41 9.05 -24.37
C THR A 45 3.86 7.62 -24.43
N VAL A 46 4.74 6.67 -24.69
CA VAL A 46 4.41 5.24 -24.74
C VAL A 46 4.88 4.58 -23.45
N ILE A 47 4.07 3.69 -22.87
CA ILE A 47 4.51 2.80 -21.80
C ILE A 47 4.98 1.50 -22.45
N SER A 48 6.27 1.19 -22.32
CA SER A 48 6.91 0.01 -22.93
C SER A 48 7.24 -1.02 -21.85
N THR A 49 6.91 -2.28 -22.12
CA THR A 49 7.16 -3.38 -21.19
C THR A 49 7.79 -4.57 -21.89
N ASP A 50 8.39 -5.49 -21.14
CA ASP A 50 8.46 -6.88 -21.58
C ASP A 50 7.15 -7.62 -21.23
N ALA A 51 6.96 -8.82 -21.78
CA ALA A 51 5.75 -9.61 -21.58
C ALA A 51 5.45 -9.91 -20.10
N ALA A 52 6.47 -10.11 -19.26
CA ALA A 52 6.29 -10.39 -17.85
C ALA A 52 5.95 -9.14 -17.02
N SER A 53 6.10 -7.95 -17.62
CA SER A 53 5.93 -6.65 -16.97
C SER A 53 4.68 -5.89 -17.43
N ALA A 54 3.89 -6.48 -18.33
CA ALA A 54 2.69 -5.85 -18.90
C ALA A 54 1.68 -5.37 -17.83
N ALA A 55 1.48 -6.17 -16.78
CA ALA A 55 0.58 -5.81 -15.68
C ALA A 55 1.01 -4.51 -14.97
N ALA A 56 2.32 -4.31 -14.73
CA ALA A 56 2.84 -3.08 -14.13
C ALA A 56 2.67 -1.88 -15.08
N GLY A 57 2.86 -2.09 -16.40
CA GLY A 57 2.61 -1.05 -17.41
C GLY A 57 1.14 -0.60 -17.46
N HIS A 58 0.19 -1.54 -17.49
CA HIS A 58 -1.24 -1.21 -17.43
C HIS A 58 -1.66 -0.60 -16.10
N GLN A 59 -1.03 -0.99 -15.00
CA GLN A 59 -1.28 -0.36 -13.71
C GLN A 59 -0.76 1.09 -13.69
N LEU A 60 0.42 1.36 -14.24
CA LEU A 60 0.91 2.73 -14.40
C LEU A 60 -0.08 3.56 -15.22
N ALA A 61 -0.51 3.06 -16.39
CA ALA A 61 -1.52 3.73 -17.22
C ALA A 61 -2.77 4.10 -16.41
N ARG A 62 -3.36 3.14 -15.68
CA ARG A 62 -4.55 3.37 -14.83
C ARG A 62 -4.34 4.42 -13.74
N TYR A 63 -3.12 4.62 -13.26
CA TYR A 63 -2.82 5.68 -12.28
C TYR A 63 -2.60 7.05 -12.91
N LEU A 64 -2.18 7.11 -14.18
CA LEU A 64 -1.93 8.37 -14.87
C LEU A 64 -3.19 8.91 -15.54
N GLU A 65 -3.93 8.04 -16.23
CA GLU A 65 -5.10 8.37 -17.07
C GLU A 65 -6.13 9.30 -16.42
N PRO A 66 -6.58 9.06 -15.16
CA PRO A 66 -7.65 9.87 -14.58
C PRO A 66 -7.27 11.34 -14.43
N ALA A 67 -6.05 11.61 -13.96
CA ALA A 67 -5.60 12.98 -13.71
C ALA A 67 -5.09 13.67 -14.98
N THR A 68 -4.42 12.93 -15.88
CA THR A 68 -3.87 13.51 -17.11
C THR A 68 -4.92 13.69 -18.21
N GLY A 69 -5.97 12.87 -18.23
CA GLY A 69 -6.91 12.79 -19.35
C GLY A 69 -6.32 12.17 -20.63
N ILE A 70 -5.12 11.58 -20.55
CA ILE A 70 -4.40 10.97 -21.68
C ILE A 70 -4.57 9.46 -21.62
N THR A 71 -5.11 8.85 -22.67
CA THR A 71 -5.10 7.38 -22.83
C THR A 71 -3.71 6.90 -23.22
N PHE A 72 -3.06 6.10 -22.37
CA PHE A 72 -1.69 5.65 -22.63
C PHE A 72 -1.64 4.36 -23.43
N ARG A 73 -0.88 4.36 -24.53
CA ARG A 73 -0.56 3.13 -25.25
C ARG A 73 0.48 2.32 -24.46
N VAL A 74 0.07 1.13 -24.00
CA VAL A 74 0.98 0.14 -23.39
C VAL A 74 1.39 -0.87 -24.45
N VAL A 75 2.69 -1.03 -24.68
CA VAL A 75 3.24 -1.98 -25.67
C VAL A 75 4.20 -2.96 -25.01
N SER A 76 4.12 -4.23 -25.40
CA SER A 76 5.14 -5.22 -25.06
C SER A 76 6.14 -5.30 -26.22
N SER A 77 7.40 -4.95 -25.97
CA SER A 77 8.46 -4.96 -26.99
C SER A 77 9.82 -5.27 -26.36
N GLY A 78 10.70 -5.96 -27.10
CA GLY A 78 12.10 -6.12 -26.72
C GLY A 78 12.91 -4.82 -26.83
N THR A 79 12.51 -3.91 -27.73
CA THR A 79 13.15 -2.61 -27.92
C THR A 79 12.46 -1.53 -27.08
N VAL A 80 13.24 -0.56 -26.59
CA VAL A 80 12.74 0.60 -25.84
C VAL A 80 12.56 1.78 -26.81
N PRO A 81 11.32 2.24 -27.05
CA PRO A 81 11.10 3.41 -27.89
C PRO A 81 11.69 4.69 -27.28
N THR A 82 12.02 5.67 -28.11
CA THR A 82 12.37 7.01 -27.62
C THR A 82 11.15 7.67 -26.95
N ARG A 83 11.38 8.52 -25.94
CA ARG A 83 10.33 9.22 -25.16
C ARG A 83 9.29 8.28 -24.55
N SER A 84 9.74 7.14 -24.06
CA SER A 84 8.89 6.13 -23.41
C SER A 84 9.14 6.05 -21.90
N ILE A 85 8.19 5.42 -21.21
CA ILE A 85 8.39 4.90 -19.85
C ILE A 85 8.52 3.39 -19.98
N SER A 86 9.73 2.87 -19.80
CA SER A 86 10.02 1.44 -19.92
C SER A 86 10.02 0.76 -18.55
N LEU A 87 9.25 -0.32 -18.40
CA LEU A 87 9.25 -1.17 -17.20
C LEU A 87 9.66 -2.59 -17.59
N ARG A 88 10.79 -3.06 -17.05
CA ARG A 88 11.33 -4.37 -17.40
C ARG A 88 11.76 -5.20 -16.21
N ARG A 89 11.49 -6.50 -16.30
CA ARG A 89 12.01 -7.52 -15.41
C ARG A 89 13.48 -7.77 -15.72
N ASP A 90 14.28 -7.77 -14.67
CA ASP A 90 15.71 -8.04 -14.74
C ASP A 90 16.18 -8.84 -13.53
N ARG A 91 16.22 -10.15 -13.72
CA ARG A 91 16.60 -11.12 -12.69
C ARG A 91 18.09 -11.07 -12.33
N SER A 92 18.92 -10.35 -13.09
CA SER A 92 20.34 -10.20 -12.76
C SER A 92 20.58 -9.25 -11.58
N LEU A 93 19.61 -8.40 -11.23
CA LEU A 93 19.70 -7.42 -10.14
C LEU A 93 19.45 -8.05 -8.75
N THR A 94 20.03 -9.23 -8.48
CA THR A 94 19.77 -10.04 -7.28
C THR A 94 20.01 -9.29 -5.97
N ARG A 95 20.97 -8.37 -5.95
CA ARG A 95 21.29 -7.52 -4.77
C ARG A 95 20.13 -6.64 -4.28
N LEU A 96 19.11 -6.42 -5.10
CA LEU A 96 17.96 -5.59 -4.77
C LEU A 96 16.81 -6.39 -4.14
N GLY A 97 16.84 -7.72 -4.22
CA GLY A 97 15.74 -8.60 -3.84
C GLY A 97 14.49 -8.45 -4.72
N GLU A 98 13.45 -9.24 -4.45
CA GLU A 98 12.22 -9.28 -5.26
C GLU A 98 11.42 -7.95 -5.26
N GLU A 99 11.62 -7.14 -4.23
CA GLU A 99 10.92 -5.86 -4.02
C GLU A 99 11.74 -4.63 -4.41
N GLY A 100 13.02 -4.77 -4.75
CA GLY A 100 13.86 -3.63 -5.12
C GLY A 100 13.79 -3.28 -6.60
N TYR A 101 14.20 -2.05 -6.94
CA TYR A 101 14.17 -1.55 -8.31
C TYR A 101 15.25 -0.49 -8.57
N LEU A 102 15.56 -0.31 -9.84
CA LEU A 102 16.30 0.83 -10.39
C LEU A 102 15.35 1.65 -11.25
N LEU A 103 15.37 2.97 -11.08
CA LEU A 103 14.61 3.94 -11.86
C LEU A 103 15.56 5.03 -12.36
N ASP A 104 15.66 5.21 -13.67
CA ASP A 104 16.43 6.31 -14.29
C ASP A 104 15.49 7.17 -15.13
N VAL A 105 15.39 8.45 -14.77
CA VAL A 105 14.59 9.45 -15.46
C VAL A 105 15.54 10.40 -16.19
N ARG A 106 15.38 10.52 -17.50
CA ARG A 106 16.12 11.44 -18.37
C ARG A 106 15.15 12.21 -19.25
N PRO A 107 15.55 13.36 -19.81
CA PRO A 107 14.71 14.09 -20.78
C PRO A 107 14.26 13.23 -21.98
N GLY A 108 15.06 12.24 -22.36
CA GLY A 108 14.77 11.32 -23.47
C GLY A 108 13.88 10.13 -23.13
N GLY A 109 13.64 9.82 -21.85
CA GLY A 109 12.88 8.63 -21.44
C GLY A 109 13.04 8.26 -19.97
N VAL A 110 12.20 7.34 -19.51
CA VAL A 110 12.22 6.76 -18.17
C VAL A 110 12.46 5.27 -18.29
N THR A 111 13.42 4.73 -17.53
CA THR A 111 13.72 3.29 -17.49
C THR A 111 13.56 2.77 -16.06
N VAL A 112 12.79 1.71 -15.91
CA VAL A 112 12.62 0.94 -14.67
C VAL A 112 13.08 -0.49 -14.89
N ARG A 113 13.94 -0.99 -14.00
CA ARG A 113 14.35 -2.40 -13.94
C ARG A 113 14.16 -2.94 -12.53
N ALA A 114 13.61 -4.14 -12.41
CA ALA A 114 13.47 -4.82 -11.12
C ALA A 114 13.55 -6.35 -11.26
N PRO A 115 14.08 -7.09 -10.26
CA PRO A 115 14.06 -8.56 -10.28
C PRO A 115 12.65 -9.15 -10.32
N GLY A 116 11.77 -8.60 -9.48
CA GLY A 116 10.42 -9.07 -9.26
C GLY A 116 9.33 -8.09 -9.74
N ALA A 117 8.11 -8.61 -9.85
CA ALA A 117 6.94 -7.78 -10.16
C ALA A 117 6.64 -6.76 -9.04
N ALA A 118 6.94 -7.10 -7.78
CA ALA A 118 6.77 -6.20 -6.64
C ALA A 118 7.70 -4.97 -6.73
N GLY A 119 8.96 -5.16 -7.16
CA GLY A 119 9.88 -4.04 -7.40
C GLY A 119 9.37 -3.10 -8.50
N LEU A 120 8.84 -3.63 -9.61
CA LEU A 120 8.20 -2.80 -10.64
C LEU A 120 6.99 -2.03 -10.10
N PHE A 121 6.17 -2.69 -9.29
CA PHE A 121 5.03 -2.05 -8.64
C PHE A 121 5.47 -0.87 -7.74
N TYR A 122 6.51 -1.03 -6.92
CA TYR A 122 7.00 0.07 -6.08
C TYR A 122 7.67 1.18 -6.86
N ALA A 123 8.33 0.87 -7.98
CA ALA A 123 8.85 1.88 -8.90
C ALA A 123 7.72 2.74 -9.48
N VAL A 124 6.57 2.13 -9.82
CA VAL A 124 5.36 2.86 -10.25
C VAL A 124 4.89 3.84 -9.16
N GLN A 125 4.91 3.45 -7.89
CA GLN A 125 4.54 4.37 -6.80
C GLN A 125 5.50 5.55 -6.71
N THR A 126 6.80 5.33 -6.89
CA THR A 126 7.80 6.40 -6.93
C THR A 126 7.60 7.31 -8.14
N ILE A 127 7.30 6.77 -9.33
CA ILE A 127 6.97 7.57 -10.52
C ILE A 127 5.79 8.50 -10.24
N ARG A 128 4.74 8.02 -9.56
CA ARG A 128 3.59 8.86 -9.19
C ARG A 128 4.01 10.01 -8.28
N GLN A 129 4.90 9.78 -7.32
CA GLN A 129 5.38 10.82 -6.41
C GLN A 129 6.37 11.81 -7.06
N LEU A 130 7.00 11.43 -8.17
CA LEU A 130 7.85 12.32 -8.97
C LEU A 130 7.05 13.28 -9.86
N LEU A 131 5.75 13.06 -10.02
CA LEU A 131 4.84 13.91 -10.79
C LEU A 131 4.17 14.95 -9.88
N PRO A 132 3.58 16.02 -10.45
CA PRO A 132 2.82 17.00 -9.67
C PRO A 132 1.70 16.33 -8.83
N PRO A 133 1.41 16.82 -7.60
CA PRO A 133 0.41 16.20 -6.71
C PRO A 133 -0.98 16.00 -7.32
N ALA A 134 -1.32 16.78 -8.35
CA ALA A 134 -2.54 16.62 -9.12
C ALA A 134 -2.71 15.21 -9.73
N ILE A 135 -1.63 14.42 -9.86
CA ILE A 135 -1.66 13.04 -10.36
C ILE A 135 -2.50 12.09 -9.48
N PHE A 136 -2.75 12.46 -8.22
CA PHE A 136 -3.57 11.65 -7.30
C PHE A 136 -5.08 11.94 -7.42
N ARG A 137 -5.49 12.82 -8.33
CA ARG A 137 -6.91 13.08 -8.62
C ARG A 137 -7.51 11.94 -9.43
N GLU A 138 -8.81 11.72 -9.23
CA GLU A 138 -9.61 10.72 -9.97
C GLU A 138 -10.33 11.33 -11.20
N ALA A 139 -9.99 12.56 -11.56
CA ALA A 139 -10.54 13.29 -12.70
C ALA A 139 -9.52 14.29 -13.27
N PRO A 140 -9.64 14.68 -14.55
CA PRO A 140 -8.65 15.51 -15.22
C PRO A 140 -8.34 16.80 -14.44
N ALA A 141 -7.05 17.11 -14.30
CA ALA A 141 -6.60 18.25 -13.52
C ALA A 141 -6.57 19.58 -14.31
N GLY A 142 -6.95 19.58 -15.59
CA GLY A 142 -6.87 20.75 -16.47
C GLY A 142 -5.45 21.03 -16.92
N ALA A 143 -5.06 22.31 -16.99
CA ALA A 143 -3.73 22.74 -17.46
C ALA A 143 -2.63 22.49 -16.41
N VAL A 144 -2.21 21.24 -16.28
CA VAL A 144 -1.05 20.83 -15.49
C VAL A 144 0.07 20.40 -16.43
N GLU A 145 1.27 20.94 -16.24
CA GLU A 145 2.45 20.42 -16.91
C GLU A 145 2.88 19.09 -16.25
N TRP A 146 2.60 17.97 -16.94
CA TRP A 146 2.98 16.65 -16.46
C TRP A 146 4.46 16.39 -16.74
N SER A 147 5.33 16.75 -15.80
CA SER A 147 6.76 16.48 -15.91
C SER A 147 7.36 15.98 -14.60
N MET A 148 8.38 15.13 -14.71
CA MET A 148 9.17 14.63 -13.58
C MET A 148 10.64 15.06 -13.74
N PRO A 149 11.34 15.40 -12.64
CA PRO A 149 12.75 15.78 -12.69
C PRO A 149 13.64 14.61 -13.11
N ALA A 150 14.72 14.90 -13.84
CA ALA A 150 15.72 13.88 -14.15
C ALA A 150 16.43 13.41 -12.87
N VAL A 151 16.47 12.09 -12.67
CA VAL A 151 16.94 11.48 -11.42
C VAL A 151 17.28 10.02 -11.65
N THR A 152 18.33 9.52 -10.99
CA THR A 152 18.57 8.08 -10.83
C THR A 152 18.23 7.67 -9.41
N ILE A 153 17.40 6.64 -9.27
CA ILE A 153 16.96 6.08 -7.99
C ILE A 153 17.31 4.59 -7.97
N GLU A 154 17.91 4.18 -6.87
CA GLU A 154 18.03 2.79 -6.48
C GLU A 154 17.32 2.63 -5.14
N ASP A 155 16.38 1.68 -5.07
CA ASP A 155 15.55 1.51 -3.89
C ASP A 155 15.24 0.04 -3.63
N PHE A 156 15.14 -0.29 -2.35
CA PHE A 156 14.76 -1.61 -1.85
C PHE A 156 14.35 -1.50 -0.39
N PRO A 157 13.43 -2.35 0.10
CA PRO A 157 12.94 -2.23 1.46
C PRO A 157 13.98 -2.70 2.48
N ARG A 158 14.12 -1.95 3.58
CA ARG A 158 14.89 -2.39 4.75
C ARG A 158 14.27 -3.61 5.45
N PHE A 159 12.94 -3.65 5.53
CA PHE A 159 12.19 -4.71 6.22
C PHE A 159 11.24 -5.41 5.25
N GLN A 160 11.20 -6.73 5.28
CA GLN A 160 10.30 -7.54 4.44
C GLN A 160 8.83 -7.43 4.86
N TRP A 161 8.55 -7.16 6.14
CA TRP A 161 7.20 -7.01 6.66
C TRP A 161 6.89 -5.55 6.95
N ARG A 162 5.98 -4.94 6.18
CA ARG A 162 5.61 -3.53 6.29
C ARG A 162 4.09 -3.44 6.34
N GLY A 163 3.56 -3.42 7.56
CA GLY A 163 2.14 -3.64 7.83
C GLY A 163 1.36 -2.39 8.20
N GLY A 164 0.13 -2.29 7.70
CA GLY A 164 -0.90 -1.40 8.23
C GLY A 164 -2.01 -2.20 8.90
N HIS A 165 -2.29 -1.94 10.17
CA HIS A 165 -3.43 -2.52 10.89
C HIS A 165 -4.67 -1.64 10.73
N LEU A 166 -5.84 -2.24 10.49
CA LEU A 166 -7.12 -1.53 10.47
C LEU A 166 -8.17 -2.28 11.29
N ASP A 167 -8.64 -1.62 12.34
CA ASP A 167 -9.77 -2.06 13.15
C ASP A 167 -11.09 -1.64 12.50
N VAL A 168 -11.84 -2.63 12.01
CA VAL A 168 -13.20 -2.44 11.51
C VAL A 168 -14.26 -3.05 12.43
N ALA A 169 -13.82 -3.68 13.52
CA ALA A 169 -14.69 -4.34 14.49
C ALA A 169 -15.31 -3.30 15.43
N ARG A 170 -14.54 -2.35 15.94
CA ARG A 170 -15.05 -1.29 16.83
C ARG A 170 -15.99 -0.33 16.09
N HIS A 171 -15.56 0.13 14.91
CA HIS A 171 -16.39 0.93 14.00
C HIS A 171 -16.31 0.36 12.59
N PHE A 172 -17.47 0.07 12.00
CA PHE A 172 -17.52 -0.50 10.67
C PHE A 172 -17.05 0.52 9.62
N MET A 173 -16.11 0.09 8.78
CA MET A 173 -15.64 0.88 7.63
C MET A 173 -16.23 0.31 6.34
N PRO A 174 -16.94 1.11 5.53
CA PRO A 174 -17.45 0.67 4.24
C PRO A 174 -16.32 0.15 3.32
N LYS A 175 -16.66 -0.78 2.42
CA LYS A 175 -15.67 -1.41 1.52
C LYS A 175 -14.83 -0.41 0.72
N GLU A 176 -15.43 0.73 0.32
CA GLU A 176 -14.72 1.76 -0.45
C GLU A 176 -13.67 2.49 0.39
N PHE A 177 -13.92 2.68 1.69
CA PHE A 177 -12.90 3.18 2.62
C PHE A 177 -11.73 2.19 2.73
N VAL A 178 -12.02 0.90 2.90
CA VAL A 178 -10.99 -0.14 3.03
C VAL A 178 -10.13 -0.22 1.76
N LYS A 179 -10.73 -0.18 0.58
CA LYS A 179 -9.97 -0.12 -0.70
C LYS A 179 -9.08 1.12 -0.76
N LYS A 180 -9.60 2.30 -0.41
CA LYS A 180 -8.80 3.53 -0.40
C LYS A 180 -7.64 3.45 0.60
N TYR A 181 -7.86 2.83 1.75
CA TYR A 181 -6.82 2.57 2.74
C TYR A 181 -5.72 1.66 2.17
N ILE A 182 -6.09 0.57 1.48
CA ILE A 182 -5.14 -0.32 0.78
C ILE A 182 -4.36 0.42 -0.30
N ASP A 183 -5.01 1.29 -1.08
CA ASP A 183 -4.34 2.12 -2.09
C ASP A 183 -3.30 3.07 -1.46
N LEU A 184 -3.60 3.62 -0.28
CA LEU A 184 -2.65 4.43 0.48
C LEU A 184 -1.49 3.60 1.04
N LEU A 185 -1.76 2.40 1.57
CA LEU A 185 -0.70 1.47 1.98
C LEU A 185 0.24 1.16 0.82
N ALA A 186 -0.32 0.85 -0.35
CA ALA A 186 0.43 0.60 -1.58
C ALA A 186 1.29 1.81 -2.00
N LEU A 187 0.73 3.03 -1.99
CA LEU A 187 1.45 4.26 -2.31
C LEU A 187 2.68 4.46 -1.42
N HIS A 188 2.59 4.05 -0.15
CA HIS A 188 3.67 4.12 0.83
C HIS A 188 4.51 2.84 0.91
N LYS A 189 4.40 1.95 -0.09
CA LYS A 189 5.16 0.70 -0.23
C LYS A 189 4.98 -0.30 0.93
N MET A 190 3.85 -0.25 1.64
CA MET A 190 3.45 -1.26 2.60
C MET A 190 2.95 -2.51 1.87
N ASN A 191 3.24 -3.70 2.40
CA ASN A 191 2.95 -4.98 1.74
C ASN A 191 2.09 -5.93 2.57
N VAL A 192 1.74 -5.54 3.81
CA VAL A 192 0.83 -6.30 4.66
C VAL A 192 -0.34 -5.42 5.08
N PHE A 193 -1.55 -5.92 4.88
CA PHE A 193 -2.76 -5.35 5.43
C PHE A 193 -3.27 -6.27 6.54
N HIS A 194 -3.11 -5.85 7.80
CA HIS A 194 -3.62 -6.58 8.95
C HIS A 194 -5.05 -6.10 9.22
N TRP A 195 -6.01 -6.92 8.82
CA TRP A 195 -7.42 -6.60 8.92
C TRP A 195 -8.04 -7.18 10.20
N HIS A 196 -8.34 -6.32 11.17
CA HIS A 196 -8.94 -6.73 12.43
C HIS A 196 -10.47 -6.75 12.32
N LEU A 197 -11.00 -7.95 12.09
CA LEU A 197 -12.38 -8.21 11.65
C LEU A 197 -13.35 -8.55 12.78
N THR A 198 -12.83 -8.85 13.98
CA THR A 198 -13.63 -9.40 15.07
C THR A 198 -13.21 -8.79 16.39
N GLU A 199 -14.18 -8.29 17.13
CA GLU A 199 -14.01 -7.87 18.52
C GLU A 199 -15.36 -7.94 19.24
N ASP A 200 -15.37 -7.65 20.52
CA ASP A 200 -16.52 -7.72 21.39
C ASP A 200 -17.66 -6.80 20.92
N GLN A 201 -17.34 -5.64 20.32
CA GLN A 201 -18.34 -4.70 19.81
C GLN A 201 -18.76 -4.96 18.36
N GLY A 202 -18.26 -6.05 17.74
CA GLY A 202 -18.64 -6.37 16.37
C GLY A 202 -17.91 -7.52 15.68
N TRP A 203 -18.68 -8.30 14.93
CA TRP A 203 -18.19 -9.34 14.03
C TRP A 203 -18.43 -8.92 12.56
N ARG A 204 -17.36 -8.86 11.74
CA ARG A 204 -17.39 -8.24 10.39
C ARG A 204 -17.21 -9.20 9.22
N LEU A 205 -17.07 -10.49 9.47
CA LEU A 205 -16.83 -11.50 8.45
C LEU A 205 -18.03 -12.44 8.35
N GLU A 206 -18.58 -12.66 7.16
CA GLU A 206 -19.63 -13.67 7.00
C GLU A 206 -19.05 -15.08 7.19
N ILE A 207 -19.76 -15.90 7.96
CA ILE A 207 -19.42 -17.29 8.24
C ILE A 207 -20.69 -18.11 7.98
N LYS A 208 -20.71 -18.89 6.90
CA LYS A 208 -21.95 -19.49 6.36
C LYS A 208 -22.56 -20.52 7.30
N GLN A 209 -21.72 -21.30 7.98
CA GLN A 209 -22.15 -22.29 8.97
C GLN A 209 -22.69 -21.63 10.25
N TYR A 210 -22.31 -20.37 10.51
CA TYR A 210 -22.66 -19.64 11.73
C TYR A 210 -23.29 -18.27 11.41
N PRO A 211 -24.47 -18.23 10.76
CA PRO A 211 -25.07 -16.99 10.23
C PRO A 211 -25.39 -15.95 11.31
N LYS A 212 -25.67 -16.40 12.54
CA LYS A 212 -25.91 -15.50 13.69
C LYS A 212 -24.76 -14.54 13.98
N LEU A 213 -23.54 -14.85 13.54
CA LEU A 213 -22.39 -13.95 13.72
C LEU A 213 -22.53 -12.64 12.95
N THR A 214 -23.16 -12.65 11.78
CA THR A 214 -23.44 -11.42 11.03
C THR A 214 -24.87 -10.94 11.19
N GLU A 215 -25.86 -11.83 11.32
CA GLU A 215 -27.26 -11.43 11.56
C GLU A 215 -27.43 -10.70 12.91
N VAL A 216 -26.69 -11.13 13.94
CA VAL A 216 -26.72 -10.52 15.28
C VAL A 216 -25.41 -9.83 15.59
N GLY A 217 -24.28 -10.53 15.49
CA GLY A 217 -22.96 -10.03 15.93
C GLY A 217 -22.39 -8.87 15.12
N ALA A 218 -22.93 -8.56 13.93
CA ALA A 218 -22.52 -7.39 13.17
C ALA A 218 -23.16 -6.08 13.68
N TRP A 219 -24.15 -6.15 14.57
CA TRP A 219 -24.90 -4.98 15.03
C TRP A 219 -24.86 -4.87 16.55
N ARG A 220 -24.94 -3.64 17.04
CA ARG A 220 -25.08 -3.34 18.47
C ARG A 220 -26.06 -2.19 18.64
N LYS A 221 -26.80 -2.19 19.76
CA LYS A 221 -27.78 -1.13 20.06
C LYS A 221 -27.11 0.23 20.30
N GLU A 222 -25.95 0.20 20.96
CA GLU A 222 -25.16 1.38 21.33
C GLU A 222 -23.68 1.01 21.46
N THR A 223 -22.79 2.00 21.57
CA THR A 223 -21.36 1.76 21.76
C THR A 223 -21.08 1.31 23.19
N LEU A 224 -20.81 0.02 23.34
CA LEU A 224 -20.47 -0.63 24.61
C LEU A 224 -19.07 -0.25 25.09
N VAL A 225 -18.92 -0.01 26.39
CA VAL A 225 -17.64 -0.01 27.10
C VAL A 225 -17.50 -1.39 27.77
N GLY A 226 -16.67 -2.28 27.22
CA GLY A 226 -16.44 -3.62 27.76
C GLY A 226 -16.49 -4.74 26.71
N ARG A 227 -16.34 -6.01 27.17
CA ARG A 227 -15.90 -7.16 26.35
C ARG A 227 -16.69 -8.47 26.52
N ALA A 228 -16.89 -9.25 25.44
CA ALA A 228 -17.46 -10.60 25.38
C ALA A 228 -17.00 -11.41 24.13
N ARG A 229 -16.44 -12.62 24.34
CA ARG A 229 -15.68 -13.39 23.32
C ARG A 229 -16.28 -14.76 22.94
N ARG A 230 -16.24 -15.10 21.63
CA ARG A 230 -15.99 -16.43 20.98
C ARG A 230 -16.04 -16.29 19.43
N GLY A 231 -15.27 -17.09 18.68
CA GLY A 231 -15.25 -17.04 17.20
C GLY A 231 -15.04 -18.41 16.51
N PRO A 232 -15.60 -18.65 15.30
CA PRO A 232 -15.47 -19.88 14.49
C PRO A 232 -14.32 -19.88 13.45
N THR A 233 -14.26 -20.94 12.63
CA THR A 233 -13.10 -21.41 11.84
C THR A 233 -13.20 -21.34 10.30
N GLU A 234 -14.09 -20.56 9.67
CA GLU A 234 -14.17 -20.46 8.18
C GLU A 234 -13.15 -19.49 7.52
N VAL A 235 -12.25 -18.88 8.30
CA VAL A 235 -11.36 -17.78 7.84
C VAL A 235 -10.37 -18.23 6.75
N LEU A 236 -9.89 -19.47 6.80
CA LEU A 236 -8.83 -20.00 5.93
C LEU A 236 -9.20 -20.04 4.44
N ALA A 237 -10.47 -20.26 4.12
CA ALA A 237 -10.92 -20.37 2.73
C ALA A 237 -10.98 -19.03 2.00
N ILE A 238 -11.07 -17.92 2.75
CA ILE A 238 -11.30 -16.57 2.21
C ILE A 238 -9.97 -15.82 2.05
N PHE A 239 -9.02 -16.03 2.96
CA PHE A 239 -7.76 -15.29 2.98
C PHE A 239 -6.58 -16.20 2.61
N PRO A 240 -5.95 -16.01 1.43
CA PRO A 240 -4.82 -16.84 0.99
C PRO A 240 -3.48 -16.49 1.66
N GLY A 241 -3.49 -15.58 2.64
CA GLY A 241 -2.29 -15.15 3.34
C GLY A 241 -1.68 -16.28 4.17
N ARG A 242 -0.35 -16.39 4.19
CA ARG A 242 0.37 -17.43 4.96
C ARG A 242 0.18 -17.33 6.48
N TYR A 243 -0.17 -16.14 6.98
CA TYR A 243 -0.29 -15.85 8.40
C TYR A 243 -1.73 -15.50 8.77
N ILE A 244 -2.22 -16.05 9.87
CA ILE A 244 -3.48 -15.68 10.51
C ILE A 244 -3.18 -15.19 11.92
N HIS A 245 -3.70 -14.01 12.25
CA HIS A 245 -3.59 -13.45 13.59
C HIS A 245 -4.77 -13.94 14.44
N ILE A 246 -4.48 -14.69 15.51
CA ILE A 246 -5.50 -15.29 16.38
C ILE A 246 -5.85 -14.44 17.61
N GLY A 247 -5.20 -13.28 17.77
CA GLY A 247 -5.34 -12.44 18.97
C GLY A 247 -4.53 -13.02 20.13
N GLY A 248 -5.17 -13.16 21.29
CA GLY A 248 -4.54 -13.71 22.51
C GLY A 248 -4.21 -12.65 23.56
N ASP A 249 -4.46 -11.39 23.25
CA ASP A 249 -4.37 -10.25 24.14
C ASP A 249 -5.52 -10.21 25.16
N GLU A 250 -5.23 -9.63 26.33
CA GLU A 250 -6.21 -9.17 27.34
C GLU A 250 -7.28 -10.20 27.78
N ALA A 251 -6.89 -11.47 27.91
CA ALA A 251 -7.78 -12.52 28.44
C ALA A 251 -7.86 -12.46 29.97
N ASP A 252 -8.88 -11.80 30.52
CA ASP A 252 -9.16 -11.80 31.97
C ASP A 252 -9.57 -13.20 32.46
N LYS A 253 -8.96 -13.62 33.58
CA LYS A 253 -9.15 -14.95 34.20
C LYS A 253 -10.18 -14.97 35.31
N ALA A 254 -10.75 -13.83 35.71
CA ALA A 254 -11.72 -13.76 36.80
C ALA A 254 -12.91 -14.74 36.60
N LYS A 255 -13.48 -14.78 35.40
CA LYS A 255 -14.58 -15.71 35.06
C LYS A 255 -14.14 -17.17 34.92
N TRP A 256 -12.85 -17.41 34.65
CA TRP A 256 -12.31 -18.75 34.45
C TRP A 256 -12.10 -19.45 35.79
N LYS A 257 -11.64 -18.68 36.79
CA LYS A 257 -11.49 -19.12 38.18
C LYS A 257 -12.79 -19.59 38.81
N THR A 258 -13.90 -18.94 38.47
CA THR A 258 -15.23 -19.25 39.05
C THR A 258 -16.06 -20.23 38.22
N SER A 259 -15.58 -20.65 37.04
CA SER A 259 -16.34 -21.55 36.16
C SER A 259 -16.00 -23.00 36.42
N GLU A 260 -16.95 -23.77 36.98
CA GLU A 260 -16.78 -25.21 37.25
C GLU A 260 -16.33 -25.99 36.02
N ARG A 261 -16.92 -25.70 34.85
CA ARG A 261 -16.56 -26.34 33.58
C ARG A 261 -15.10 -26.09 33.18
N ILE A 262 -14.62 -24.87 33.39
CA ILE A 262 -13.23 -24.49 33.07
C ILE A 262 -12.27 -25.15 34.06
N GLN A 263 -12.58 -25.11 35.35
CA GLN A 263 -11.78 -25.76 36.39
C GLN A 263 -11.71 -27.28 36.19
N ALA A 264 -12.81 -27.91 35.77
CA ALA A 264 -12.82 -29.34 35.41
C ALA A 264 -11.87 -29.62 34.23
N ARG A 265 -11.88 -28.79 33.18
CA ARG A 265 -10.99 -28.94 32.03
C ARG A 265 -9.51 -28.73 32.39
N ILE A 266 -9.18 -27.79 33.30
CA ILE A 266 -7.82 -27.60 33.83
C ILE A 266 -7.33 -28.88 34.51
N LYS A 267 -8.17 -29.49 35.36
CA LYS A 267 -7.86 -30.76 36.05
C LYS A 267 -7.69 -31.92 35.07
N GLU A 268 -8.61 -32.05 34.11
CA GLU A 268 -8.58 -33.08 33.05
C GLU A 268 -7.26 -33.03 32.26
N LEU A 269 -6.86 -31.82 31.86
CA LEU A 269 -5.62 -31.58 31.09
C LEU A 269 -4.36 -31.51 31.96
N ARG A 270 -4.49 -31.65 33.29
CA ARG A 270 -3.40 -31.57 34.27
C ARG A 270 -2.60 -30.26 34.16
N LEU A 271 -3.30 -29.15 33.94
CA LEU A 271 -2.71 -27.81 33.86
C LEU A 271 -2.65 -27.17 35.24
N LYS A 272 -1.69 -26.27 35.45
CA LYS A 272 -1.50 -25.60 36.75
C LYS A 272 -2.56 -24.54 37.03
N ASP A 273 -2.96 -23.78 36.02
CA ASP A 273 -3.84 -22.63 36.18
C ASP A 273 -4.53 -22.22 34.86
N GLU A 274 -5.29 -21.12 34.91
CA GLU A 274 -5.97 -20.55 33.76
C GLU A 274 -5.03 -19.97 32.69
N HIS A 275 -3.78 -19.64 33.04
CA HIS A 275 -2.79 -19.15 32.07
C HIS A 275 -2.24 -20.31 31.24
N GLU A 276 -1.98 -21.46 31.87
CA GLU A 276 -1.65 -22.69 31.15
C GLU A 276 -2.82 -23.17 30.29
N LEU A 277 -4.07 -22.97 30.71
CA LEU A 277 -5.24 -23.24 29.87
C LEU A 277 -5.31 -22.33 28.64
N GLN A 278 -5.04 -21.03 28.78
CA GLN A 278 -4.95 -20.11 27.64
C GLN A 278 -3.85 -20.58 26.68
N SER A 279 -2.68 -20.94 27.20
CA SER A 279 -1.55 -21.43 26.41
C SER A 279 -1.87 -22.76 25.72
N TRP A 280 -2.60 -23.66 26.39
CA TRP A 280 -3.13 -24.87 25.79
C TRP A 280 -4.07 -24.56 24.63
N PHE A 281 -5.05 -23.67 24.81
CA PHE A 281 -5.99 -23.31 23.75
C PHE A 281 -5.31 -22.66 22.55
N ILE A 282 -4.33 -21.77 22.77
CA ILE A 282 -3.53 -21.17 21.71
C ILE A 282 -2.79 -22.25 20.89
N ARG A 283 -2.19 -23.24 21.56
CA ARG A 283 -1.52 -24.37 20.88
C ARG A 283 -2.48 -25.21 20.07
N GLN A 284 -3.68 -25.49 20.58
CA GLN A 284 -4.69 -26.23 19.80
C GLN A 284 -5.11 -25.50 18.53
N MET A 285 -5.21 -24.17 18.58
CA MET A 285 -5.48 -23.37 17.39
C MET A 285 -4.30 -23.41 16.42
N ASP A 286 -3.06 -23.31 16.92
CA ASP A 286 -1.84 -23.42 16.10
C ASP A 286 -1.76 -24.78 15.39
N ASP A 287 -1.93 -25.88 16.13
CA ASP A 287 -1.94 -27.25 15.58
C ASP A 287 -2.98 -27.39 14.45
N PHE A 288 -4.18 -26.81 14.63
CA PHE A 288 -5.24 -26.82 13.63
C PHE A 288 -4.90 -26.02 12.36
N PHE A 289 -4.12 -24.94 12.48
CA PHE A 289 -3.71 -24.14 11.32
C PHE A 289 -2.50 -24.70 10.58
N VAL A 290 -1.68 -25.52 11.25
CA VAL A 290 -0.48 -26.14 10.67
C VAL A 290 -0.76 -27.52 10.06
N SER A 291 -1.84 -28.20 10.47
CA SER A 291 -2.30 -29.48 9.91
C SER A 291 -2.94 -29.36 8.54
#